data_AF-A0A1S0TJX8-F1
#
_entry.id   AF-A0A1S0TJX8-F1
#
_cell.length_a   1.000
_cell.length_b   1.000
_cell.length_c   1.000
_cell.angle_alpha   90.00
_cell.angle_beta   90.00
_cell.angle_gamma   90.00
#
_symmetry.space_group_name_H-M   'P 1'
#
loop_
_entity.id
_entity.type
_entity.pdbx_description
1 polymer ?
#
loop_
_entity_poly.entity_id
_entity_poly.type
_entity_poly.pdbx_seq_one_letter_code
_entity_poly.pdbx_strand_id
1 'polypeptide(L)'
;SQKAEIKIAVVTVLKDLSNINEYQLAMETFECYCIYQKYEWVVIDVSQNDTLRLLCPQYEFFFQRHCVLAQLLEDNGNFDYVLFVDSDMGVINPKRRIEEYIIDGKDIIFYNRIWNFEVMAGSYLAKNTKFVINFLRMWANYNYRLPHSFHGSDNAAIHVCYLFVK
;
A
#
# COMPACT_ATOMS: atom_id res chain seq x y z
N SER A 1 0.89 -3.73 32.82
CA SER A 1 1.89 -3.94 31.75
C SER A 1 1.72 -2.82 30.73
N GLN A 2 2.73 -1.98 30.51
CA GLN A 2 2.68 -1.00 29.41
C GLN A 2 2.65 -1.78 28.09
N LYS A 3 1.55 -1.68 27.35
CA LYS A 3 1.44 -2.21 25.99
C LYS A 3 2.44 -1.39 25.16
N ALA A 4 3.39 -2.06 24.48
CA ALA A 4 4.32 -1.36 23.60
C ALA A 4 3.52 -0.54 22.56
N GLU A 5 3.97 0.68 22.30
CA GLU A 5 3.34 1.56 21.33
C GLU A 5 3.55 0.99 19.91
N ILE A 6 2.44 0.80 19.18
CA ILE A 6 2.46 0.27 17.82
C ILE A 6 2.95 1.36 16.88
N LYS A 7 4.03 1.11 16.14
CA LYS A 7 4.58 2.06 15.17
C LYS A 7 3.89 1.90 13.82
N ILE A 8 3.26 2.97 13.34
CA ILE A 8 2.49 2.99 12.10
C ILE A 8 3.02 4.08 11.16
N ALA A 9 3.19 3.72 9.89
CA ALA A 9 3.42 4.66 8.81
C ALA A 9 2.27 4.66 7.80
N VAL A 10 2.05 5.80 7.16
CA VAL A 10 1.22 5.92 5.95
C VAL A 10 2.15 6.04 4.76
N VAL A 11 1.99 5.16 3.77
CA VAL A 11 2.88 5.06 2.61
C VAL A 11 2.12 5.33 1.33
N THR A 12 2.64 6.26 0.54
CA THR A 12 2.19 6.54 -0.83
C THR A 12 3.35 6.27 -1.78
N VAL A 13 3.11 5.50 -2.83
CA VAL A 13 4.11 5.23 -3.88
C VAL A 13 3.68 5.96 -5.15
N LEU A 14 4.59 6.73 -5.73
CA LEU A 14 4.42 7.49 -6.96
C LEU A 14 5.30 6.89 -8.05
N LYS A 15 4.76 6.87 -9.28
CA LYS A 15 5.54 6.47 -10.46
C LYS A 15 6.66 7.48 -10.71
N ASP A 16 6.26 8.75 -10.71
CA ASP A 16 7.07 9.95 -10.88
C ASP A 16 6.24 11.16 -10.39
N LEU A 17 6.82 12.37 -10.42
CA LEU A 17 6.16 13.60 -9.98
C LEU A 17 5.35 14.31 -11.08
N SER A 18 5.17 13.73 -12.26
CA SER A 18 4.56 14.43 -13.40
C SER A 18 3.13 14.91 -13.15
N ASN A 19 2.34 14.17 -12.37
CA ASN A 19 0.96 14.50 -12.02
C ASN A 19 0.79 14.95 -10.55
N ILE A 20 1.87 15.33 -9.85
CA ILE A 20 1.79 15.64 -8.41
C ILE A 20 0.77 16.74 -8.09
N ASN A 21 0.63 17.72 -8.98
CA ASN A 21 -0.33 18.83 -8.81
C ASN A 21 -1.79 18.36 -8.82
N GLU A 22 -2.10 17.26 -9.52
CA GLU A 22 -3.46 16.70 -9.58
C GLU A 22 -3.84 16.01 -8.26
N TYR A 23 -2.85 15.48 -7.56
CA TYR A 23 -3.01 14.73 -6.32
C TYR A 23 -2.70 15.54 -5.05
N GLN A 24 -2.19 16.77 -5.22
CA GLN A 24 -1.68 17.61 -4.14
C GLN A 24 -2.69 17.74 -2.99
N LEU A 25 -3.93 18.11 -3.28
CA LEU A 25 -4.96 18.29 -2.25
C LEU A 25 -5.19 16.99 -1.45
N ALA A 26 -5.26 15.85 -2.13
CA ALA A 26 -5.50 14.56 -1.50
C ALA A 26 -4.32 14.15 -0.60
N MET A 27 -3.09 14.28 -1.12
CA MET A 27 -1.86 13.98 -0.38
C MET A 27 -1.65 14.91 0.83
N GLU A 28 -1.93 16.21 0.71
CA GLU A 28 -1.85 17.17 1.81
C GLU A 28 -2.80 16.81 2.97
N THR A 29 -3.95 16.19 2.68
CA THR A 29 -4.84 15.70 3.75
C THR A 29 -4.21 14.57 4.56
N PHE A 30 -3.45 13.67 3.91
CA PHE A 30 -2.72 12.61 4.58
C PHE A 30 -1.52 13.14 5.36
N GLU A 31 -0.78 14.12 4.81
CA GLU A 31 0.29 14.80 5.53
C GLU A 31 -0.23 15.40 6.85
N CYS A 32 -1.29 16.23 6.75
CA CYS A 32 -1.94 16.83 7.91
C CYS A 32 -2.41 15.79 8.93
N TYR A 33 -3.02 14.70 8.45
CA TYR A 33 -3.49 13.61 9.29
C TYR A 33 -2.35 12.90 10.03
N CYS A 34 -1.25 12.61 9.35
CA CYS A 34 -0.08 11.95 9.95
C CYS A 34 0.57 12.86 11.00
N ILE A 35 0.71 14.16 10.71
CA ILE A 35 1.21 15.14 11.70
C ILE A 35 0.29 15.17 12.93
N TYR A 36 -1.03 15.24 12.72
CA TYR A 36 -2.00 15.33 13.81
C TYR A 36 -2.03 14.07 14.70
N GLN A 37 -1.99 12.88 14.11
CA GLN A 37 -2.04 11.60 14.83
C GLN A 37 -0.66 11.06 15.23
N LYS A 38 0.42 11.74 14.83
CA LYS A 38 1.83 11.36 15.05
C LYS A 38 2.22 10.04 14.35
N TYR A 39 1.72 9.83 13.14
CA TYR A 39 2.21 8.78 12.25
C TYR A 39 3.34 9.33 11.36
N GLU A 40 4.19 8.44 10.86
CA GLU A 40 5.15 8.81 9.83
C GLU A 40 4.47 8.78 8.45
N TRP A 41 4.67 9.82 7.65
CA TRP A 41 4.21 9.87 6.27
C TRP A 41 5.39 9.65 5.33
N VAL A 42 5.33 8.59 4.52
CA VAL A 42 6.40 8.19 3.62
C VAL A 42 5.88 8.25 2.19
N VAL A 43 6.45 9.17 1.41
CA VAL A 43 6.18 9.27 -0.03
C VAL A 43 7.39 8.75 -0.79
N ILE A 44 7.17 7.76 -1.66
CA ILE A 44 8.24 7.13 -2.45
C ILE A 44 8.03 7.49 -3.92
N ASP A 45 8.95 8.25 -4.49
CA ASP A 45 9.04 8.44 -5.94
C ASP A 45 9.95 7.37 -6.55
N VAL A 46 9.36 6.44 -7.30
CA VAL A 46 10.09 5.33 -7.93
C VAL A 46 11.04 5.83 -9.02
N SER A 47 10.69 6.92 -9.73
CA SER A 47 11.52 7.44 -10.82
C SER A 47 12.89 7.96 -10.34
N GLN A 48 12.96 8.40 -9.08
CA GLN A 48 14.17 8.95 -8.44
C GLN A 48 14.96 7.89 -7.65
N ASN A 49 14.53 6.63 -7.64
CA ASN A 49 15.17 5.58 -6.86
C ASN A 49 15.63 4.40 -7.75
N ASP A 50 16.86 4.49 -8.24
CA ASP A 50 17.50 3.50 -9.12
C ASP A 50 17.46 2.09 -8.53
N THR A 51 17.69 1.97 -7.21
CA THR A 51 17.65 0.69 -6.51
C THR A 51 16.25 0.08 -6.57
N LEU A 52 15.20 0.84 -6.27
CA LEU A 52 13.83 0.35 -6.36
C LEU A 52 13.43 0.02 -7.80
N ARG A 53 13.88 0.79 -8.80
CA ARG A 53 13.64 0.46 -10.22
C ARG A 53 14.27 -0.87 -10.62
N LEU A 54 15.44 -1.20 -10.08
CA LEU A 54 16.10 -2.48 -10.30
C LEU A 54 15.43 -3.64 -9.55
N LEU A 55 15.05 -3.42 -8.29
CA LEU A 55 14.44 -4.46 -7.45
C LEU A 55 12.97 -4.74 -7.78
N CYS A 56 12.26 -3.75 -8.31
CA CYS A 56 10.84 -3.83 -8.68
C CYS A 56 10.65 -3.56 -10.19
N PRO A 57 10.98 -4.53 -11.06
CA PRO A 57 10.98 -4.38 -12.50
C PRO A 57 9.59 -4.65 -13.15
N GLN A 58 8.50 -4.58 -12.38
CA GLN A 58 7.15 -4.74 -12.92
C GLN A 58 6.87 -3.61 -13.92
N TYR A 59 6.34 -3.96 -15.09
CA TYR A 59 6.13 -2.99 -16.17
C TYR A 59 4.83 -2.17 -16.00
N GLU A 60 3.80 -2.72 -15.34
CA GLU A 60 2.64 -1.94 -14.92
C GLU A 60 2.88 -1.35 -13.52
N PHE A 61 2.79 -0.02 -13.41
CA PHE A 61 3.01 0.69 -12.17
C PHE A 61 2.08 0.22 -11.03
N PHE A 62 0.83 -0.13 -11.36
CA PHE A 62 -0.13 -0.66 -10.39
C PHE A 62 0.35 -1.94 -9.71
N PHE A 63 1.17 -2.76 -10.37
CA PHE A 63 1.83 -3.90 -9.74
C PHE A 63 3.13 -3.52 -9.05
N GLN A 64 3.90 -2.60 -9.65
CA GLN A 64 5.20 -2.16 -9.13
C GLN A 64 5.11 -1.60 -7.71
N ARG A 65 4.07 -0.81 -7.40
CA ARG A 65 3.85 -0.21 -6.07
C ARG A 65 3.77 -1.25 -4.94
N HIS A 66 3.23 -2.44 -5.21
CA HIS A 66 3.18 -3.52 -4.21
C HIS A 66 4.56 -4.14 -3.97
N CYS A 67 5.41 -4.25 -5.01
CA CYS A 67 6.80 -4.65 -4.83
C CYS A 67 7.59 -3.62 -4.02
N VAL A 68 7.41 -2.33 -4.33
CA VAL A 68 8.07 -1.22 -3.60
C VAL A 68 7.71 -1.24 -2.13
N LEU A 69 6.42 -1.43 -1.80
CA LEU A 69 6.00 -1.57 -0.41
C LEU A 69 6.61 -2.81 0.25
N ALA A 70 6.67 -3.94 -0.45
CA ALA A 70 7.32 -5.14 0.07
C ALA A 70 8.80 -4.91 0.39
N GLN A 71 9.50 -4.15 -0.47
CA GLN A 71 10.90 -3.78 -0.25
C GLN A 71 11.05 -2.84 0.95
N LEU A 72 10.17 -1.85 1.09
CA LEU A 72 10.15 -0.96 2.25
C LEU A 72 9.97 -1.74 3.56
N LEU A 73 9.03 -2.69 3.60
CA LEU A 73 8.77 -3.50 4.80
C LEU A 73 9.94 -4.42 5.16
N GLU A 74 10.64 -4.96 4.15
CA GLU A 74 11.83 -5.80 4.34
C GLU A 74 13.03 -4.98 4.85
N ASP A 75 13.29 -3.81 4.25
CA ASP A 75 14.45 -2.97 4.59
C ASP A 75 14.24 -2.17 5.89
N ASN A 76 12.99 -1.79 6.17
CA ASN A 76 12.64 -0.90 7.27
C ASN A 76 11.78 -1.63 8.31
N GLY A 77 12.45 -2.41 9.17
CA GLY A 77 11.84 -3.09 10.32
C GLY A 77 11.34 -2.18 11.44
N ASN A 78 11.27 -0.86 11.23
CA ASN A 78 10.87 0.12 12.26
C ASN A 78 9.36 0.28 12.40
N PHE A 79 8.56 -0.14 11.41
CA PHE A 79 7.09 -0.06 11.48
C PHE A 79 6.50 -1.44 11.75
N ASP A 80 5.55 -1.49 12.68
CA ASP A 80 4.73 -2.68 12.94
C ASP A 80 3.64 -2.81 11.88
N TYR A 81 3.08 -1.68 11.43
CA TYR A 81 2.08 -1.60 10.37
C TYR A 81 2.34 -0.45 9.40
N VAL A 82 1.93 -0.64 8.16
CA VAL A 82 1.86 0.37 7.12
C VAL A 82 0.43 0.44 6.59
N LEU A 83 -0.14 1.64 6.54
CA LEU A 83 -1.30 1.94 5.73
C LEU A 83 -0.82 2.39 4.34
N PHE A 84 -1.00 1.53 3.33
CA PHE A 84 -0.76 1.90 1.93
C PHE A 84 -1.95 2.69 1.39
N VAL A 85 -1.71 3.79 0.67
CA VAL A 85 -2.74 4.62 0.03
C VAL A 85 -2.27 5.15 -1.33
N ASP A 86 -3.17 5.17 -2.29
CA ASP A 86 -2.97 5.83 -3.58
C ASP A 86 -2.96 7.35 -3.43
N SER A 87 -2.29 8.04 -4.35
CA SER A 87 -2.10 9.50 -4.29
C SER A 87 -3.39 10.28 -4.47
N ASP A 88 -4.42 9.68 -5.08
CA ASP A 88 -5.74 10.28 -5.28
C ASP A 88 -6.71 10.04 -4.10
N MET A 89 -6.23 9.42 -3.01
CA MET A 89 -7.01 9.22 -1.79
C MET A 89 -6.78 10.34 -0.77
N GLY A 90 -7.83 10.72 -0.05
CA GLY A 90 -7.77 11.75 0.99
C GLY A 90 -8.47 11.37 2.29
N VAL A 91 -8.09 12.02 3.38
CA VAL A 91 -8.63 11.82 4.72
C VAL A 91 -9.88 12.66 4.93
N ILE A 92 -11.00 12.00 5.20
CA ILE A 92 -12.29 12.67 5.50
C ILE A 92 -12.44 12.95 7.00
N ASN A 93 -12.09 11.99 7.87
CA ASN A 93 -12.26 12.11 9.32
C ASN A 93 -10.93 11.94 10.04
N PRO A 94 -10.17 13.04 10.26
CA PRO A 94 -8.84 12.98 10.85
C PRO A 94 -8.85 12.64 12.35
N LYS A 95 -10.02 12.58 13.00
CA LYS A 95 -10.14 12.20 14.42
C LYS A 95 -10.05 10.69 14.66
N ARG A 96 -10.29 9.88 13.62
CA ARG A 96 -10.23 8.41 13.70
C ARG A 96 -8.78 7.96 13.58
N ARG A 97 -8.40 6.95 14.34
CA ARG A 97 -7.05 6.40 14.38
C ARG A 97 -6.92 5.15 13.52
N ILE A 98 -5.74 4.92 12.91
CA ILE A 98 -5.48 3.74 12.07
C ILE A 98 -5.62 2.45 12.90
N GLU A 99 -5.22 2.49 14.17
CA GLU A 99 -5.30 1.37 15.11
C GLU A 99 -6.72 0.81 15.26
N GLU A 100 -7.75 1.65 15.05
CA GLU A 100 -9.15 1.23 15.13
C GLU A 100 -9.56 0.26 14.00
N TYR A 101 -8.75 0.20 12.93
CA TYR A 101 -8.96 -0.69 11.78
C TYR A 101 -8.04 -1.92 11.81
N ILE A 102 -7.18 -2.05 12.83
CA ILE A 102 -6.39 -3.27 13.05
C ILE A 102 -7.31 -4.36 13.59
N ILE A 103 -7.25 -5.54 12.96
CA ILE A 103 -8.01 -6.72 13.39
C ILE A 103 -7.02 -7.74 13.95
N ASP A 104 -7.24 -8.14 15.21
CA ASP A 104 -6.39 -9.12 15.89
C ASP A 104 -6.28 -10.43 15.08
N GLY A 105 -5.04 -10.91 14.93
CA GLY A 105 -4.74 -12.14 14.18
C GLY A 105 -4.79 -12.00 12.66
N LYS A 106 -4.90 -10.77 12.11
CA LYS A 106 -4.82 -10.51 10.68
C LYS A 106 -3.54 -9.74 10.34
N ASP A 107 -2.81 -10.22 9.35
CA ASP A 107 -1.57 -9.57 8.92
C ASP A 107 -1.80 -8.57 7.77
N ILE A 108 -2.86 -8.72 6.98
CA ILE A 108 -3.24 -7.76 5.94
C ILE A 108 -4.75 -7.58 5.91
N ILE A 109 -5.20 -6.34 5.77
CA ILE A 109 -6.60 -5.95 5.86
C ILE A 109 -6.94 -5.08 4.66
N PHE A 110 -7.95 -5.53 3.93
CA PHE A 110 -8.51 -4.85 2.78
C PHE A 110 -9.96 -4.46 3.04
N TYR A 111 -10.54 -3.71 2.11
CA TYR A 111 -11.94 -3.33 2.15
C TYR A 111 -12.56 -3.44 0.76
N ASN A 112 -13.89 -3.48 0.73
CA ASN A 112 -14.66 -3.53 -0.51
C ASN A 112 -14.90 -2.11 -1.03
N ARG A 113 -14.83 -1.95 -2.36
CA ARG A 113 -15.28 -0.74 -3.05
C ARG A 113 -16.79 -0.55 -2.86
N ILE A 114 -17.23 0.69 -2.69
CA ILE A 114 -18.64 1.02 -2.42
C ILE A 114 -19.56 0.71 -3.62
N TRP A 115 -19.06 0.82 -4.85
CA TRP A 115 -19.88 0.78 -6.07
C TRP A 115 -19.97 -0.60 -6.75
N ASN A 116 -19.03 -1.51 -6.52
CA ASN A 116 -19.06 -2.87 -7.09
C ASN A 116 -18.68 -3.99 -6.13
N PHE A 117 -18.41 -3.69 -4.84
CA PHE A 117 -18.04 -4.66 -3.82
C PHE A 117 -16.78 -5.50 -4.09
N GLU A 118 -15.96 -5.12 -5.08
CA GLU A 118 -14.64 -5.72 -5.30
C GLU A 118 -13.65 -5.30 -4.22
N VAL A 119 -12.60 -6.10 -4.03
CA VAL A 119 -11.53 -5.76 -3.08
C VAL A 119 -10.73 -4.59 -3.67
N MET A 120 -10.56 -3.55 -2.87
CA MET A 120 -9.81 -2.35 -3.28
C MET A 120 -8.30 -2.60 -3.17
N ALA A 121 -7.56 -2.39 -4.26
CA ALA A 121 -6.10 -2.50 -4.25
C ALA A 121 -5.38 -1.19 -3.93
N GLY A 122 -6.05 -0.05 -4.11
CA GLY A 122 -5.46 1.28 -3.91
C GLY A 122 -5.25 1.66 -2.43
N SER A 123 -5.75 0.88 -1.48
CA SER A 123 -5.38 1.03 -0.08
C SER A 123 -5.61 -0.24 0.73
N TYR A 124 -4.71 -0.51 1.66
CA TYR A 124 -4.79 -1.62 2.61
C TYR A 124 -3.88 -1.39 3.81
N LEU A 125 -4.24 -2.01 4.93
CA LEU A 125 -3.41 -2.03 6.13
C LEU A 125 -2.58 -3.32 6.14
N ALA A 126 -1.26 -3.17 6.18
CA ALA A 126 -0.28 -4.24 6.08
C ALA A 126 0.58 -4.28 7.34
N LYS A 127 0.59 -5.41 8.03
CA LYS A 127 1.49 -5.68 9.15
C LYS A 127 2.86 -6.10 8.62
N ASN A 128 3.92 -5.63 9.26
CA ASN A 128 5.28 -6.02 8.88
C ASN A 128 5.56 -7.47 9.30
N THR A 129 5.28 -8.40 8.38
CA THR A 129 5.51 -9.84 8.55
C THR A 129 6.06 -10.42 7.26
N LYS A 130 6.80 -11.53 7.38
CA LYS A 130 7.28 -12.28 6.21
C LYS A 130 6.13 -12.74 5.30
N PHE A 131 4.98 -13.05 5.89
CA PHE A 131 3.78 -13.42 5.14
C PHE A 131 3.34 -12.28 4.22
N VAL A 132 3.18 -11.06 4.76
CA VAL A 132 2.74 -9.89 3.99
C VAL A 132 3.75 -9.51 2.91
N ILE A 133 5.05 -9.49 3.24
CA ILE A 133 6.10 -9.21 2.26
C ILE A 133 6.03 -10.18 1.09
N ASN A 134 5.89 -11.48 1.36
CA ASN A 134 5.77 -12.50 0.32
C ASN A 134 4.46 -12.37 -0.48
N PHE A 135 3.35 -12.05 0.18
CA PHE A 135 2.07 -11.81 -0.47
C PHE A 135 2.17 -10.63 -1.46
N LEU A 136 2.73 -9.49 -1.03
CA LEU A 136 2.90 -8.32 -1.88
C LEU A 136 3.83 -8.58 -3.07
N ARG A 137 4.92 -9.33 -2.86
CA ARG A 137 5.81 -9.77 -3.96
C ARG A 137 5.09 -10.70 -4.94
N MET A 138 4.30 -11.66 -4.44
CA MET A 138 3.49 -12.54 -5.30
C MET A 138 2.50 -11.75 -6.13
N TRP A 139 1.78 -10.81 -5.49
CA TRP A 139 0.80 -9.97 -6.14
C TRP A 139 1.45 -9.08 -7.20
N ALA A 140 2.55 -8.39 -6.89
CA ALA A 140 3.34 -7.63 -7.85
C ALA A 140 3.79 -8.49 -9.05
N ASN A 141 4.27 -9.71 -8.79
CA ASN A 141 4.73 -10.61 -9.85
C ASN A 141 3.60 -11.22 -10.69
N TYR A 142 2.33 -11.05 -10.29
CA TYR A 142 1.20 -11.41 -11.13
C TYR A 142 1.15 -10.56 -12.41
N ASN A 143 1.83 -9.41 -12.44
CA ASN A 143 2.12 -8.62 -13.63
C ASN A 143 2.52 -9.50 -14.83
N TYR A 144 3.36 -10.53 -14.62
CA TYR A 144 3.87 -11.39 -15.70
C TYR A 144 2.94 -12.56 -16.09
N ARG A 145 1.73 -12.63 -15.52
CA ARG A 145 0.74 -13.70 -15.75
C ARG A 145 -0.58 -13.18 -16.29
N LEU A 146 -0.62 -11.90 -16.66
CA LEU A 146 -1.82 -11.25 -17.18
C LEU A 146 -2.21 -11.86 -18.54
N PRO A 147 -3.52 -12.06 -18.79
CA PRO A 147 -3.98 -12.50 -20.09
C PRO A 147 -3.82 -11.38 -21.12
N HIS A 148 -3.71 -11.74 -22.41
CA HIS A 148 -3.71 -10.78 -23.52
C HIS A 148 -5.13 -10.25 -23.83
N SER A 149 -5.81 -9.74 -22.82
CA SER A 149 -7.17 -9.18 -22.90
C SER A 149 -7.36 -8.13 -21.80
N PHE A 150 -8.48 -7.40 -21.79
CA PHE A 150 -8.83 -6.57 -20.63
C PHE A 150 -8.85 -7.42 -19.35
N HIS A 151 -8.13 -6.99 -18.32
CA HIS A 151 -7.91 -7.79 -17.12
C HIS A 151 -8.04 -7.02 -15.80
N GLY A 152 -8.26 -5.71 -15.78
CA GLY A 152 -8.45 -4.95 -14.54
C GLY A 152 -7.21 -4.79 -13.64
N SER A 153 -6.01 -5.00 -14.20
CA SER A 153 -4.68 -4.86 -13.55
C SER A 153 -4.57 -5.53 -12.17
N ASP A 154 -3.85 -4.91 -11.24
CA ASP A 154 -3.60 -5.37 -9.87
C ASP A 154 -4.90 -5.62 -9.10
N ASN A 155 -5.91 -4.78 -9.33
CA ASN A 155 -7.19 -4.82 -8.64
C ASN A 155 -7.96 -6.10 -8.95
N ALA A 156 -7.87 -6.64 -10.17
CA ALA A 156 -8.41 -7.97 -10.47
C ALA A 156 -7.47 -9.09 -10.02
N ALA A 157 -6.15 -8.89 -10.17
CA ALA A 157 -5.14 -9.88 -9.80
C ALA A 157 -5.18 -10.24 -8.31
N ILE A 158 -5.56 -9.32 -7.43
CA ILE A 158 -5.66 -9.59 -5.99
C ILE A 158 -6.67 -10.70 -5.69
N HIS A 159 -7.79 -10.73 -6.41
CA HIS A 159 -8.83 -11.76 -6.25
C HIS A 159 -8.31 -13.14 -6.58
N VAL A 160 -7.41 -13.23 -7.56
CA VAL A 160 -6.71 -14.47 -7.90
C VAL A 160 -5.68 -14.81 -6.83
N CYS A 161 -4.90 -13.82 -6.38
CA CYS A 161 -3.87 -14.00 -5.35
C CYS A 161 -4.46 -14.60 -4.07
N TYR A 162 -5.64 -14.15 -3.62
CA TYR A 162 -6.33 -14.73 -2.46
C TYR A 162 -6.57 -16.23 -2.56
N LEU A 163 -6.87 -16.75 -3.75
CA LEU A 163 -7.14 -18.18 -3.94
C LEU A 163 -5.87 -19.04 -3.79
N PHE A 164 -4.69 -18.43 -3.94
CA PHE A 164 -3.40 -19.11 -3.89
C PHE A 164 -2.62 -18.89 -2.59
N VAL A 165 -3.16 -18.09 -1.67
CA VAL A 165 -2.65 -18.00 -0.30
C VAL A 165 -3.09 -19.26 0.46
N LYS A 166 -2.14 -20.12 0.84
CA LYS A 166 -2.35 -21.25 1.75
C LYS A 166 -1.91 -20.90 3.15
#